data_AF-A0A8T7BCA6-F1
#
_entry.id   AF-A0A8T7BCA6-F1
#
_cell.length_a   1.000
_cell.length_b   1.000
_cell.length_c   1.000
_cell.angle_alpha   90.00
_cell.angle_beta   90.00
_cell.angle_gamma   90.00
#
_symmetry.space_group_name_H-M   'P 1'
#
loop_
_entity.id
_entity.type
_entity.pdbx_description
1 polymer ?
#
loop_
_entity_poly.entity_id
_entity_poly.type
_entity_poly.pdbx_seq_one_letter_code
_entity_poly.pdbx_strand_id
1 'polypeptide(L)' 'MKRSIIAIVMLSVGTIAWADGGNFLFVYGQVHVQNSDGERVVVQKGDAVASGDLVITSASGRAQIRMDDGGLLALRPNT' A
#
# COMPACT_ATOMS: atom_id res chain seq x y z
N MET A 1 -3.87 -1.28 -49.72
CA MET A 1 -3.40 -0.40 -48.61
C MET A 1 -4.44 -0.23 -47.49
N LYS A 2 -5.07 -1.30 -46.96
CA LYS A 2 -6.10 -1.18 -45.89
C LYS A 2 -6.13 -2.32 -44.85
N ARG A 3 -5.12 -3.20 -44.83
CA ARG A 3 -5.08 -4.35 -43.90
C ARG A 3 -4.22 -4.14 -42.65
N SER A 4 -3.41 -3.07 -42.62
CA SER A 4 -2.46 -2.83 -41.52
C SER A 4 -3.00 -1.98 -40.37
N ILE A 5 -4.25 -1.49 -40.44
CA ILE A 5 -4.81 -0.59 -39.41
C ILE A 5 -5.42 -1.35 -38.22
N ILE A 6 -5.76 -2.63 -38.38
CA ILE A 6 -6.44 -3.41 -37.33
C ILE A 6 -5.46 -3.93 -36.25
N ALA A 7 -4.16 -3.99 -36.53
CA ALA A 7 -3.19 -4.61 -35.62
C ALA A 7 -2.70 -3.71 -34.47
N ILE A 8 -3.04 -2.41 -34.46
CA ILE A 8 -2.43 -1.44 -33.52
C ILE A 8 -3.31 -1.08 -32.31
N VAL A 9 -4.56 -1.55 -32.28
CA VAL A 9 -5.54 -1.17 -31.24
C VAL A 9 -5.44 -2.05 -29.98
N MET A 10 -4.64 -3.12 -29.98
CA MET A 10 -4.66 -4.13 -28.92
C MET A 10 -3.65 -3.92 -27.77
N LEU A 11 -2.89 -2.82 -27.73
CA LEU A 11 -1.74 -2.67 -26.80
C LEU A 11 -1.96 -1.78 -25.57
N SER A 12 -3.18 -1.34 -25.25
CA SER A 12 -3.42 -0.45 -24.09
C SER A 12 -4.35 -1.06 -23.04
N VAL A 13 -4.20 -2.35 -22.73
CA VAL A 13 -4.74 -2.87 -21.46
C VAL A 13 -3.66 -2.63 -20.40
N GLY A 14 -3.73 -1.47 -19.76
CA GLY A 14 -2.93 -1.20 -18.57
C GLY A 14 -3.21 -2.28 -17.54
N THR A 15 -2.17 -3.00 -17.11
CA THR A 15 -2.28 -3.99 -16.04
C THR A 15 -2.63 -3.26 -14.74
N ILE A 16 -3.81 -3.52 -14.19
CA ILE A 16 -4.12 -3.14 -12.81
C ILE A 16 -3.29 -4.09 -11.95
N ALA A 17 -2.11 -3.64 -11.52
CA ALA A 17 -1.31 -4.38 -10.55
C ALA A 17 -1.98 -4.24 -9.18
N TRP A 18 -2.45 -5.35 -8.63
CA TRP A 18 -2.86 -5.41 -7.23
C TRP A 18 -1.57 -5.47 -6.43
N ALA A 19 -1.27 -4.40 -5.69
CA ALA A 19 -0.13 -4.42 -4.80
C ALA A 19 -0.41 -5.44 -3.68
N ASP A 20 0.52 -6.38 -3.50
CA ASP A 20 0.55 -7.23 -2.30
C ASP A 20 0.68 -6.34 -1.06
N GLY A 21 0.15 -6.74 0.09
CA GLY A 21 0.06 -5.83 1.22
C GLY A 21 -0.39 -6.48 2.52
N GLY A 22 -1.09 -5.69 3.32
CA GLY A 22 -1.62 -6.15 4.59
C GLY A 22 -2.60 -5.17 5.19
N ASN A 23 -3.11 -5.53 6.37
CA ASN A 23 -4.10 -4.73 7.10
C ASN A 23 -3.61 -4.43 8.51
N PHE A 24 -3.83 -3.20 8.96
CA PHE A 24 -3.51 -2.80 10.34
C PHE A 24 -4.44 -3.50 11.33
N LEU A 25 -3.91 -4.45 12.10
CA LEU A 25 -4.65 -5.13 13.17
C LEU A 25 -4.87 -4.23 14.39
N PHE A 26 -3.94 -3.32 14.62
CA PHE A 26 -3.92 -2.39 15.74
C PHE A 26 -3.14 -1.14 15.36
N VAL A 27 -3.64 0.03 15.76
CA VAL A 27 -2.97 1.32 15.66
C VAL A 27 -3.20 2.09 16.96
N TYR A 28 -2.14 2.67 17.51
CA TYR A 28 -2.19 3.55 18.67
C TYR A 28 -1.25 4.74 18.48
N GLY A 29 -1.69 5.92 18.91
CA GLY A 29 -0.97 7.16 18.67
C GLY A 29 -1.02 7.60 17.21
N GLN A 30 -0.05 8.42 16.79
CA GLN A 30 0.02 8.90 15.41
C GLN A 30 0.86 7.95 14.55
N VAL A 31 0.20 7.38 13.53
CA VAL A 31 0.79 6.53 12.50
C VAL A 31 0.26 7.00 11.15
N HIS A 32 1.14 7.11 10.16
CA HIS A 32 0.79 7.48 8.81
C HIS A 32 1.37 6.50 7.80
N VAL A 33 0.69 6.34 6.68
CA VAL A 33 1.23 5.72 5.49
C VAL A 33 1.54 6.82 4.49
N GLN A 34 2.72 6.74 3.88
CA GLN A 34 3.04 7.52 2.69
C GLN A 34 3.07 6.57 1.48
N ASN A 35 2.21 6.84 0.50
CA ASN A 35 2.14 6.03 -0.71
C ASN A 35 3.27 6.37 -1.69
N SER A 36 3.35 5.63 -2.81
CA SER A 36 4.34 5.85 -3.86
C SER A 36 4.29 7.24 -4.50
N ASP A 37 3.13 7.90 -4.47
CA ASP A 37 2.93 9.26 -5.00
C ASP A 37 3.34 10.35 -3.99
N GLY A 38 3.79 9.93 -2.78
CA GLY A 38 4.24 10.82 -1.71
C GLY A 38 3.11 11.38 -0.85
N GLU A 39 1.86 11.02 -1.12
CA GLU A 39 0.70 11.40 -0.30
C GLU A 39 0.77 10.69 1.05
N ARG A 40 0.54 11.44 2.13
CA ARG A 40 0.58 10.92 3.49
C ARG A 40 -0.82 10.90 4.10
N VAL A 41 -1.27 9.71 4.49
CA VAL A 41 -2.60 9.46 5.05
C VAL A 41 -2.45 8.94 6.48
N VAL A 42 -3.26 9.46 7.41
CA VAL A 42 -3.38 8.92 8.77
C VAL A 42 -4.07 7.57 8.69
N VAL A 43 -3.52 6.54 9.34
CA VAL A 43 -4.11 5.21 9.35
C VAL A 43 -4.77 4.87 10.68
N GLN A 44 -5.76 4.00 10.61
CA GLN A 44 -6.48 3.41 11.73
C GLN A 44 -6.55 1.89 11.58
N LYS A 45 -7.04 1.20 12.62
CA LYS A 45 -7.24 -0.24 12.57
C LYS A 45 -8.18 -0.61 11.41
N GLY A 46 -7.77 -1.62 10.65
CA GLY A 46 -8.50 -2.16 9.51
C GLY A 46 -8.12 -1.52 8.17
N ASP A 47 -7.39 -0.41 8.19
CA ASP A 47 -6.88 0.19 6.96
C ASP A 47 -5.85 -0.75 6.31
N ALA A 48 -5.77 -0.68 4.99
CA ALA A 48 -4.81 -1.42 4.20
C ALA A 48 -3.47 -0.66 4.09
N VAL A 49 -2.40 -1.40 3.88
CA VAL A 49 -1.10 -0.89 3.45
C VAL A 49 -0.65 -1.70 2.25
N ALA A 50 -0.14 -1.04 1.23
CA ALA A 50 0.40 -1.68 0.04
C ALA A 50 1.91 -1.86 0.16
N SER A 51 2.43 -2.90 -0.48
CA SER A 51 3.88 -3.07 -0.65
C SER A 51 4.44 -1.89 -1.43
N GLY A 52 5.53 -1.32 -0.90
CA GLY A 52 6.14 -0.10 -1.42
C GLY A 52 5.70 1.17 -0.69
N ASP A 53 4.63 1.11 0.10
CA ASP A 53 4.26 2.20 1.01
C ASP A 53 5.28 2.33 2.14
N LEU A 54 5.46 3.57 2.63
CA LEU A 54 6.25 3.86 3.82
C LEU A 54 5.34 4.08 5.02
N VAL A 55 5.40 3.18 6.00
CA VAL A 55 4.69 3.34 7.28
C VAL A 55 5.58 4.09 8.26
N ILE A 56 5.05 5.17 8.83
CA ILE A 56 5.78 6.07 9.73
C ILE A 56 5.06 6.14 11.06
N THR A 57 5.78 5.87 12.15
CA THR A 57 5.27 5.99 13.51
C THR A 57 5.92 7.16 14.24
N SER A 58 5.11 7.96 14.92
CA SER A 58 5.61 9.00 15.83
C SER A 58 6.14 8.42 17.14
N ALA A 59 6.57 9.28 18.07
CA ALA A 59 6.98 8.87 19.42
C ALA A 59 5.87 8.20 20.26
N SER A 60 4.60 8.47 19.95
CA SER A 60 3.45 7.76 20.54
C SER A 60 2.90 6.64 19.66
N GLY A 61 3.43 6.51 18.43
CA GLY A 61 2.94 5.61 17.40
C GLY A 61 3.33 4.16 17.65
N ARG A 62 2.35 3.25 17.63
CA ARG A 62 2.56 1.80 17.62
C ARG A 62 1.53 1.18 16.69
N ALA A 63 1.93 0.18 15.94
CA ALA A 63 1.01 -0.51 15.06
C ALA A 63 1.38 -1.99 14.91
N GLN A 64 0.40 -2.80 14.55
CA GLN A 64 0.62 -4.17 14.10
C GLN A 64 -0.08 -4.35 12.76
N ILE A 65 0.60 -4.98 11.81
CA ILE A 65 0.09 -5.26 10.48
C ILE A 65 0.07 -6.78 10.31
N ARG A 66 -1.04 -7.31 9.78
CA ARG A 66 -1.09 -8.66 9.23
C ARG A 66 -0.95 -8.54 7.73
N MET A 67 0.14 -9.10 7.21
CA MET A 67 0.39 -9.22 5.78
C MET A 67 -0.52 -10.28 5.18
N ASP A 68 -0.79 -10.19 3.88
CA ASP A 68 -1.66 -11.12 3.15
C ASP A 68 -1.07 -12.54 3.07
N ASP A 69 0.26 -12.67 3.20
CA ASP A 69 0.96 -13.95 3.36
C ASP A 69 0.81 -14.57 4.78
N GLY A 70 0.10 -13.89 5.68
CA GLY A 70 -0.11 -14.30 7.07
C GLY A 70 0.96 -13.81 8.05
N GLY A 71 2.03 -13.16 7.57
CA GLY A 71 3.07 -12.56 8.38
C GLY A 71 2.54 -11.46 9.30
N LEU A 72 3.22 -11.27 10.43
CA LEU A 72 2.90 -10.21 11.39
C LEU A 72 4.08 -9.26 11.54
N LEU A 73 3.85 -7.97 11.27
CA LEU A 73 4.80 -6.90 11.56
C LEU A 73 4.34 -6.11 12.77
N ALA A 74 5.26 -5.85 13.69
CA ALA A 74 5.06 -4.96 14.83
C ALA A 74 5.92 -3.71 14.68
N LEU A 75 5.28 -2.55 14.62
CA LEU A 75 5.92 -1.26 14.46
C LEU A 75 6.05 -0.58 15.82
N ARG A 76 7.29 -0.21 16.15
CA ARG A 76 7.65 0.50 17.39
C ARG A 76 7.53 2.01 17.16
N PRO A 77 7.56 2.83 18.22
CA PRO A 77 7.61 4.29 18.07
C PRO A 77 8.86 4.77 17.33
N ASN A 78 8.73 5.88 16.61
CA ASN A 78 9.80 6.52 15.82
C ASN A 78 10.46 5.58 14.78
N THR A 79 9.62 4.90 14.00
CA THR A 79 10.04 4.09 12.84
C THR A 79 9.60 4.76 11.56
#